data_AF-A0A957IXE9-F1
#
_entry.id   AF-A0A957IXE9-F1
#
_cell.length_a   1.000
_cell.length_b   1.000
_cell.length_c   1.000
_cell.angle_alpha   90.00
_cell.angle_beta   90.00
_cell.angle_gamma   90.00
#
_symmetry.space_group_name_H-M   'P 1'
#
loop_
_entity.id
_entity.type
_entity.pdbx_description
1 polymer ?
#
loop_
_entity_poly.entity_id
_entity_poly.type
_entity_poly.pdbx_seq_one_letter_code
_entity_poly.pdbx_strand_id
1 'polypeptide(L)'
;MLHEIALLAERLDAHRKRQQAQHPQLTLTDMYNVLEKERAGEPLDDKERVIHEQGLISILRQLHDELDAAIFAAYGWPADLTDEEILQRLVDLNAERAAEEASGHVRWLRPAYQAPDAVQATQTSLLPMDAEALPPVVTAEPQPWPKALQARALGVRTAVAALDGPADVATIAQAFAGKRTQKRLAEVEEVLEMLVALGQVQDAGDGRYAAG
;
A
#
# COMPACT_ATOMS: atom_id res chain seq x y z
N MET A 1 -17.65 -14.15 -12.09
CA MET A 1 -17.84 -13.35 -10.86
C MET A 1 -17.43 -11.89 -11.03
N LEU A 2 -16.14 -11.49 -11.07
CA LEU A 2 -15.80 -10.04 -11.17
C LEU A 2 -16.33 -9.34 -12.44
N HIS A 3 -16.32 -10.02 -13.59
CA HIS A 3 -16.87 -9.48 -14.84
C HIS A 3 -18.40 -9.28 -14.80
N GLU A 4 -19.10 -10.13 -14.04
CA GLU A 4 -20.55 -10.09 -13.90
C GLU A 4 -21.00 -8.91 -13.02
N ILE A 5 -20.31 -8.67 -11.91
CA ILE A 5 -20.52 -7.50 -11.05
C ILE A 5 -20.32 -6.20 -11.86
N ALA A 6 -19.25 -6.12 -12.66
CA ALA A 6 -19.00 -4.96 -13.50
C ALA A 6 -20.14 -4.72 -14.50
N LEU A 7 -20.60 -5.77 -15.19
CA LEU A 7 -21.71 -5.69 -16.14
C LEU A 7 -23.04 -5.27 -15.48
N LEU A 8 -23.34 -5.80 -14.29
CA LEU A 8 -24.53 -5.42 -13.53
C LEU A 8 -24.46 -3.96 -13.06
N ALA A 9 -23.31 -3.52 -12.56
CA ALA A 9 -23.09 -2.12 -12.17
C ALA A 9 -23.24 -1.16 -13.36
N GLU A 10 -22.73 -1.53 -14.55
CA GLU A 10 -22.93 -0.76 -15.78
C GLU A 10 -24.39 -0.72 -16.22
N ARG A 11 -25.13 -1.84 -16.12
CA ARG A 11 -26.58 -1.87 -16.40
C ARG A 11 -27.37 -0.96 -15.45
N LEU A 12 -27.05 -0.99 -14.16
CA LEU A 12 -27.67 -0.13 -13.14
C LEU A 12 -27.40 1.36 -13.42
N ASP A 13 -26.16 1.71 -13.73
CA ASP A 13 -25.79 3.08 -14.10
C ASP A 13 -26.47 3.54 -15.41
N ALA A 14 -26.48 2.69 -16.44
CA ALA A 14 -27.15 2.99 -17.71
C ALA A 14 -28.66 3.18 -17.53
N HIS A 15 -29.29 2.39 -16.65
CA HIS A 15 -30.70 2.56 -16.30
C HIS A 15 -30.96 3.93 -15.68
N ARG A 16 -30.23 4.27 -14.61
CA ARG A 16 -30.34 5.56 -13.92
C ARG A 16 -30.19 6.73 -14.89
N LYS A 17 -29.14 6.72 -15.71
CA LYS A 17 -28.88 7.76 -16.71
C LYS A 17 -29.98 7.86 -17.75
N ARG A 18 -30.50 6.73 -18.24
CA ARG A 18 -31.61 6.70 -19.22
C ARG A 18 -32.87 7.34 -18.65
N GLN A 19 -33.26 6.97 -17.43
CA GLN A 19 -34.49 7.52 -16.82
C GLN A 19 -34.36 9.01 -16.54
N GLN A 20 -33.22 9.47 -16.02
CA GLN A 20 -32.98 10.91 -15.82
C GLN A 20 -32.94 11.71 -17.12
N ALA A 21 -32.43 11.12 -18.21
CA ALA A 21 -32.44 11.77 -19.52
C ALA A 21 -33.86 11.90 -20.10
N GLN A 22 -34.74 10.93 -19.84
CA GLN A 22 -36.14 10.95 -20.28
C GLN A 22 -37.02 11.82 -19.38
N HIS A 23 -36.69 11.89 -18.08
CA HIS A 23 -37.42 12.63 -17.06
C HIS A 23 -36.46 13.55 -16.29
N PRO A 24 -36.12 14.74 -16.82
CA PRO A 24 -35.10 15.62 -16.22
C PRO A 24 -35.44 16.14 -14.81
N GLN A 25 -36.71 16.07 -14.40
CA GLN A 25 -37.14 16.43 -13.04
C GLN A 25 -36.99 15.27 -12.04
N LEU A 26 -36.72 14.05 -12.52
CA LEU A 26 -36.52 12.86 -11.70
C LEU A 26 -35.12 12.87 -11.09
N THR A 27 -35.04 12.97 -9.77
CA THR A 27 -33.76 12.89 -9.06
C THR A 27 -33.45 11.45 -8.63
N LEU A 28 -32.17 11.11 -8.49
CA LEU A 28 -31.79 9.82 -7.91
C LEU A 28 -32.36 9.66 -6.51
N THR A 29 -32.29 10.71 -5.69
CA THR A 29 -32.82 10.68 -4.32
C THR A 29 -34.30 10.31 -4.30
N ASP A 30 -35.12 10.89 -5.19
CA ASP A 30 -36.53 10.54 -5.29
C ASP A 30 -36.73 9.09 -5.73
N MET A 31 -35.96 8.60 -6.70
CA MET A 31 -36.00 7.20 -7.13
C MET A 31 -35.69 6.24 -5.98
N TYR A 32 -34.65 6.53 -5.19
CA TYR A 32 -34.24 5.68 -4.06
C TYR A 32 -35.22 5.76 -2.88
N ASN A 33 -35.82 6.92 -2.61
CA ASN A 33 -36.87 7.03 -1.58
C ASN A 33 -38.09 6.15 -1.91
N VAL A 34 -38.52 6.17 -3.18
CA VAL A 34 -39.64 5.32 -3.65
C VAL A 34 -39.25 3.84 -3.68
N LEU A 35 -38.01 3.52 -4.05
CA LEU A 35 -37.49 2.15 -4.00
C LEU A 35 -37.53 1.58 -2.57
N GLU A 36 -37.11 2.34 -1.57
CA GLU A 36 -37.13 1.90 -0.18
C GLU A 36 -38.56 1.67 0.31
N LYS A 37 -39.50 2.55 -0.04
CA LYS A 37 -40.94 2.33 0.22
C LYS A 37 -41.49 1.07 -0.45
N GLU A 38 -41.13 0.82 -1.71
CA GLU A 38 -41.50 -0.39 -2.44
C GLU A 38 -40.92 -1.66 -1.77
N ARG A 39 -39.69 -1.58 -1.25
CA ARG A 39 -39.06 -2.67 -0.49
C ARG A 39 -39.76 -2.92 0.85
N ALA A 40 -40.16 -1.85 1.55
CA ALA A 40 -40.91 -1.92 2.80
C ALA A 40 -42.39 -2.35 2.61
N GLY A 41 -42.91 -2.36 1.37
CA GLY A 41 -44.30 -2.65 1.08
C GLY A 41 -45.27 -1.52 1.48
N GLU A 42 -44.75 -0.29 1.62
CA GLU A 42 -45.56 0.88 1.96
C GLU A 42 -46.40 1.34 0.76
N PRO A 43 -47.63 1.84 0.98
CA PRO A 43 -48.43 2.40 -0.09
C PRO A 43 -47.80 3.69 -0.63
N LEU A 44 -47.66 3.77 -1.95
CA LEU A 44 -47.14 4.95 -2.64
C LEU A 44 -48.24 6.00 -2.84
N ASP A 45 -47.93 7.26 -2.57
CA ASP A 45 -48.81 8.39 -2.90
C ASP A 45 -48.83 8.70 -4.41
N ASP A 46 -49.70 9.62 -4.84
CA ASP A 46 -49.85 9.93 -6.28
C ASP A 46 -48.55 10.46 -6.92
N LYS A 47 -47.73 11.22 -6.19
CA LYS A 47 -46.44 11.73 -6.69
C LYS A 47 -45.41 10.61 -6.77
N GLU A 48 -45.37 9.74 -5.76
CA GLU A 48 -44.49 8.59 -5.67
C GLU A 48 -44.81 7.55 -6.74
N ARG A 49 -46.07 7.39 -7.12
CA ARG A 49 -46.48 6.54 -8.25
C ARG A 49 -45.95 7.07 -9.58
N VAL A 50 -46.01 8.39 -9.78
CA VAL A 50 -45.39 9.02 -10.97
C VAL A 50 -43.88 8.78 -10.98
N ILE A 51 -43.21 8.90 -9.84
CA ILE A 51 -41.77 8.59 -9.71
C ILE A 51 -41.50 7.10 -9.95
N HIS A 52 -42.37 6.22 -9.47
CA HIS A 52 -42.27 4.77 -9.66
C HIS A 52 -42.29 4.40 -11.15
N GLU A 53 -43.23 4.97 -11.88
CA GLU A 53 -43.39 4.78 -13.32
C GLU A 53 -42.24 5.41 -14.12
N GLN A 54 -41.91 6.68 -13.86
CA GLN A 54 -40.83 7.38 -14.57
C GLN A 54 -39.44 6.82 -14.28
N GLY A 55 -39.21 6.36 -13.05
CA GLY A 55 -37.96 5.74 -12.64
C GLY A 55 -37.86 4.25 -12.98
N LEU A 56 -38.98 3.63 -13.40
CA LEU A 56 -39.14 2.19 -13.56
C LEU A 56 -38.54 1.45 -12.35
N ILE A 57 -39.05 1.77 -11.16
CA ILE A 57 -38.42 1.43 -9.89
C ILE A 57 -38.36 -0.08 -9.66
N SER A 58 -39.32 -0.87 -10.15
CA SER A 58 -39.23 -2.33 -10.06
C SER A 58 -38.04 -2.91 -10.87
N ILE A 59 -37.64 -2.29 -11.98
CA ILE A 59 -36.42 -2.68 -12.73
C ILE A 59 -35.17 -2.25 -11.95
N LEU A 60 -35.19 -1.05 -11.37
CA LEU A 60 -34.11 -0.56 -10.51
C LEU A 60 -33.88 -1.51 -9.34
N ARG A 61 -34.95 -1.96 -8.68
CA ARG A 61 -34.93 -2.94 -7.61
C ARG A 61 -34.28 -4.24 -8.05
N GLN A 62 -34.76 -4.84 -9.14
CA GLN A 62 -34.20 -6.07 -9.67
C GLN A 62 -32.69 -5.96 -9.96
N LEU A 63 -32.24 -4.84 -10.54
CA LEU A 63 -30.82 -4.62 -10.82
C LEU A 63 -29.97 -4.51 -9.55
N HIS A 64 -30.50 -3.92 -8.48
CA HIS A 64 -29.83 -3.92 -7.18
C HIS A 64 -29.80 -5.32 -6.59
N ASP A 65 -30.92 -6.03 -6.57
CA ASP A 65 -31.00 -7.37 -5.99
C ASP A 65 -30.06 -8.36 -6.73
N GLU A 66 -29.96 -8.27 -8.06
CA GLU A 66 -28.99 -9.03 -8.88
C GLU A 66 -27.54 -8.66 -8.52
N LEU A 67 -27.25 -7.38 -8.35
CA LEU A 67 -25.91 -6.89 -8.02
C LEU A 67 -25.49 -7.32 -6.60
N ASP A 68 -26.38 -7.17 -5.62
CA ASP A 68 -26.15 -7.54 -4.22
C ASP A 68 -25.91 -9.05 -4.11
N ALA A 69 -26.70 -9.88 -4.79
CA ALA A 69 -26.47 -11.33 -4.85
C ALA A 69 -25.10 -11.69 -5.44
N ALA A 70 -24.68 -11.01 -6.52
CA ALA A 70 -23.37 -11.23 -7.12
C ALA A 70 -22.22 -10.78 -6.19
N ILE A 71 -22.41 -9.70 -5.43
CA ILE A 71 -21.46 -9.22 -4.41
C ILE A 71 -21.36 -10.26 -3.29
N PHE A 72 -22.47 -10.70 -2.71
CA PHE A 72 -22.47 -11.73 -1.67
C PHE A 72 -21.77 -13.01 -2.14
N ALA A 73 -22.04 -13.47 -3.36
CA ALA A 73 -21.36 -14.62 -3.95
C ALA A 73 -19.84 -14.41 -4.06
N ALA A 74 -19.39 -13.22 -4.46
CA ALA A 74 -17.96 -12.91 -4.56
C ALA A 74 -17.24 -12.89 -3.20
N TYR A 75 -17.93 -12.49 -2.13
CA TYR A 75 -17.43 -12.57 -0.76
C TYR A 75 -17.65 -13.94 -0.10
N GLY A 76 -18.37 -14.86 -0.75
CA GLY A 76 -18.76 -16.15 -0.17
C GLY A 76 -19.74 -16.02 1.00
N TRP A 77 -20.55 -14.96 0.99
CA TRP A 77 -21.50 -14.65 2.05
C TRP A 77 -22.91 -15.14 1.68
N PRO A 78 -23.75 -15.52 2.68
CA PRO A 78 -25.17 -15.76 2.46
C PRO A 78 -25.87 -14.49 1.95
N ALA A 79 -26.91 -14.65 1.13
CA ALA A 79 -27.67 -13.53 0.55
C ALA A 79 -28.78 -13.00 1.47
N ASP A 80 -29.05 -13.69 2.57
CA ASP A 80 -30.10 -13.41 3.56
C ASP A 80 -29.56 -12.73 4.84
N LEU A 81 -28.33 -12.21 4.78
CA LEU A 81 -27.72 -11.49 5.90
C LEU A 81 -28.47 -10.19 6.21
N THR A 82 -28.61 -9.90 7.50
CA THR A 82 -29.09 -8.61 7.99
C THR A 82 -28.00 -7.54 7.88
N ASP A 83 -28.40 -6.27 7.86
CA ASP A 83 -27.46 -5.13 7.84
C ASP A 83 -26.44 -5.20 8.99
N GLU A 84 -26.86 -5.60 10.18
CA GLU A 84 -25.98 -5.74 11.35
C GLU A 84 -24.93 -6.83 11.16
N GLU A 85 -25.31 -7.97 10.58
CA GLU A 85 -24.38 -9.06 10.27
C GLU A 85 -23.39 -8.67 9.16
N ILE A 86 -23.86 -7.95 8.14
CA ILE A 86 -23.01 -7.41 7.07
C ILE A 86 -21.97 -6.46 7.67
N LEU A 87 -22.40 -5.53 8.53
CA LEU A 87 -21.52 -4.60 9.21
C LEU A 87 -20.48 -5.32 10.07
N GLN A 88 -20.90 -6.31 10.85
CA GLN A 88 -19.98 -7.08 11.69
C GLN A 88 -18.91 -7.80 10.84
N ARG A 89 -19.31 -8.47 9.76
CA ARG A 89 -18.36 -9.14 8.86
C ARG A 89 -17.39 -8.16 8.20
N LEU A 90 -17.84 -6.97 7.85
CA LEU A 90 -16.97 -5.92 7.30
C LEU A 90 -15.96 -5.42 8.33
N VAL A 91 -16.37 -5.26 9.60
CA VAL A 91 -15.48 -4.88 10.70
C VAL A 91 -14.41 -5.96 10.93
N ASP A 92 -14.80 -7.23 10.94
CA ASP A 92 -13.88 -8.36 11.11
C ASP A 92 -12.87 -8.40 9.95
N LEU A 93 -13.35 -8.26 8.71
CA LEU A 93 -12.49 -8.20 7.52
C LEU A 93 -11.51 -7.01 7.57
N ASN A 94 -11.95 -5.87 8.10
CA ASN A 94 -11.10 -4.70 8.27
C ASN A 94 -10.00 -4.97 9.31
N ALA A 95 -10.34 -5.59 10.45
CA ALA A 95 -9.36 -5.97 11.46
C ALA A 95 -8.29 -6.93 10.91
N GLU A 96 -8.70 -7.91 10.10
CA GLU A 96 -7.75 -8.79 9.39
C GLU A 96 -6.83 -8.01 8.45
N ARG A 97 -7.38 -7.11 7.64
CA ARG A 97 -6.59 -6.27 6.71
C ARG A 97 -5.63 -5.36 7.48
N ALA A 98 -6.06 -4.74 8.57
CA ALA A 98 -5.21 -3.91 9.41
C ALA A 98 -4.04 -4.72 10.02
N ALA A 99 -4.27 -5.97 10.42
CA ALA A 99 -3.21 -6.86 10.89
C ALA A 99 -2.23 -7.26 9.77
N GLU A 100 -2.73 -7.55 8.56
CA GLU A 100 -1.90 -7.79 7.38
C GLU A 100 -1.01 -6.57 7.07
N GLU A 101 -1.58 -5.37 7.08
CA GLU A 101 -0.84 -4.12 6.84
C GLU A 101 0.22 -3.86 7.92
N ALA A 102 -0.08 -4.12 9.19
CA ALA A 102 0.89 -4.02 10.28
C ALA A 102 2.06 -5.01 10.12
N SER A 103 1.83 -6.16 9.50
CA SER A 103 2.87 -7.12 9.12
C SER A 103 3.65 -6.74 7.84
N GLY A 104 3.30 -5.61 7.21
CA GLY A 104 3.91 -5.12 5.99
C GLY A 104 3.27 -5.64 4.70
N HIS A 105 2.18 -6.41 4.77
CA HIS A 105 1.45 -6.91 3.62
C HIS A 105 0.25 -6.02 3.31
N VAL A 106 0.38 -5.13 2.32
CA VAL A 106 -0.73 -4.26 1.87
C VAL A 106 -1.31 -4.76 0.56
N ARG A 107 -2.63 -5.02 0.55
CA ARG A 107 -3.37 -5.46 -0.65
C ARG A 107 -3.95 -4.28 -1.42
N TRP A 108 -3.14 -3.70 -2.28
CA TRP A 108 -3.56 -2.58 -3.11
C TRP A 108 -4.59 -3.00 -4.17
N LEU A 109 -5.77 -2.39 -4.14
CA LEU A 109 -6.81 -2.58 -5.17
C LEU A 109 -6.37 -2.01 -6.53
N ARG A 110 -5.64 -0.89 -6.50
CA ARG A 110 -5.03 -0.25 -7.68
C ARG A 110 -3.58 0.10 -7.37
N PRO A 111 -2.66 -0.89 -7.42
CA PRO A 111 -1.27 -0.68 -7.03
C PRO A 111 -0.60 0.50 -7.75
N ALA A 112 -0.83 0.67 -9.05
CA ALA A 112 -0.26 1.75 -9.85
C ALA A 112 -0.69 3.17 -9.42
N TYR A 113 -1.82 3.31 -8.72
CA TYR A 113 -2.32 4.59 -8.22
C TYR A 113 -2.09 4.74 -6.71
N GLN A 114 -2.25 3.65 -5.96
CA GLN A 114 -2.23 3.65 -4.49
C GLN A 114 -0.82 3.52 -3.92
N ALA A 115 0.07 2.80 -4.61
CA ALA A 115 1.45 2.62 -4.19
C ALA A 115 2.39 2.46 -5.41
N PRO A 116 2.56 3.53 -6.21
CA PRO A 116 3.37 3.48 -7.44
C PRO A 116 4.82 3.02 -7.16
N ASP A 117 5.39 3.41 -6.02
CA ASP A 117 6.76 3.05 -5.61
C ASP A 117 6.88 1.58 -5.18
N ALA A 118 5.83 1.00 -4.58
CA ALA A 118 5.81 -0.41 -4.20
C ALA A 118 5.77 -1.34 -5.43
N VAL A 119 5.07 -0.93 -6.50
CA VAL A 119 4.98 -1.68 -7.76
C VAL A 119 6.32 -1.69 -8.52
N GLN A 120 7.10 -0.60 -8.44
CA GLN A 120 8.43 -0.53 -9.04
C GLN A 120 9.43 -1.47 -8.34
N ALA A 121 9.32 -1.64 -7.03
CA ALA A 121 10.14 -2.59 -6.28
C ALA A 121 9.86 -4.06 -6.67
N THR A 122 8.59 -4.43 -6.95
CA THR A 122 8.24 -5.80 -7.33
C THR A 122 8.67 -6.15 -8.76
N GLN A 123 8.59 -5.21 -9.72
CA GLN A 123 9.07 -5.45 -11.10
C GLN A 123 10.59 -5.55 -11.19
N THR A 124 11.34 -4.84 -10.33
CA THR A 124 12.80 -4.93 -10.30
C THR A 124 13.28 -6.30 -9.76
N SER A 125 12.44 -7.00 -8.98
CA SER A 125 12.75 -8.31 -8.39
C SER A 125 12.50 -9.50 -9.33
N LEU A 126 11.77 -9.31 -10.45
CA LEU A 126 11.42 -10.38 -11.40
C LEU A 126 12.45 -10.60 -12.52
N LEU A 127 13.63 -9.98 -12.44
CA LEU A 127 14.73 -10.35 -13.33
C LEU A 127 15.22 -11.76 -12.93
N PRO A 128 15.20 -12.74 -13.85
CA PRO A 128 15.63 -14.10 -13.52
C PRO A 128 17.13 -14.08 -13.22
N MET A 129 17.48 -14.24 -11.94
CA MET A 129 18.82 -14.63 -11.54
C MET A 129 18.96 -16.14 -11.74
N ASP A 130 19.19 -16.54 -12.99
CA ASP A 130 19.87 -17.80 -13.27
C ASP A 130 21.34 -17.64 -12.83
N ALA A 131 21.64 -18.06 -11.60
CA ALA A 131 22.99 -18.36 -11.15
C ALA A 131 22.93 -19.38 -10.01
N GLU A 132 22.99 -20.64 -10.45
CA GLU A 132 23.53 -21.82 -9.80
C GLU A 132 24.20 -21.60 -8.43
N ALA A 133 23.71 -22.37 -7.45
CA ALA A 133 24.14 -22.36 -6.06
C ALA A 133 25.60 -22.80 -5.88
N LEU A 134 26.40 -21.95 -5.23
CA LEU A 134 27.53 -22.34 -4.40
C LEU A 134 27.50 -21.53 -3.08
N PRO A 135 27.92 -22.13 -1.95
CA PRO A 135 27.72 -21.54 -0.62
C PRO A 135 28.53 -20.24 -0.43
N PRO A 136 28.00 -19.23 0.28
CA PRO A 136 28.66 -17.94 0.41
C PRO A 136 29.82 -18.03 1.40
N VAL A 137 31.05 -17.89 0.89
CA VAL A 137 32.15 -17.33 1.69
C VAL A 137 31.93 -15.82 1.69
N VAL A 138 31.71 -15.26 2.87
CA VAL A 138 31.47 -13.82 3.08
C VAL A 138 32.75 -13.05 2.78
N THR A 139 32.94 -12.64 1.53
CA THR A 139 33.79 -11.50 1.18
C THR A 139 32.88 -10.28 1.09
N ALA A 140 32.95 -9.41 2.09
CA ALA A 140 32.19 -8.18 2.15
C ALA A 140 32.48 -7.32 0.90
N GLU A 141 31.48 -7.17 0.04
CA GLU A 141 31.56 -6.23 -1.07
C GLU A 141 31.53 -4.78 -0.53
N PRO A 142 32.36 -3.88 -1.08
CA PRO A 142 32.51 -2.52 -0.56
C PRO A 142 31.22 -1.71 -0.76
N GLN A 143 30.69 -1.11 0.32
CA GLN A 143 29.41 -0.38 0.27
C GLN A 143 29.53 0.94 -0.50
N PRO A 144 28.52 1.33 -1.32
CA PRO A 144 28.52 2.64 -1.99
C PRO A 144 28.43 3.78 -0.96
N TRP A 145 29.17 4.87 -1.16
CA TRP A 145 29.18 6.02 -0.25
C TRP A 145 27.79 6.69 -0.16
N PRO A 146 27.12 6.67 1.00
CA PRO A 146 25.78 7.24 1.11
C PRO A 146 25.75 8.76 0.96
N LYS A 147 24.67 9.31 0.37
CA LYS A 147 24.48 10.78 0.28
C LYS A 147 23.91 11.40 1.55
N ALA A 148 23.16 10.64 2.34
CA ALA A 148 22.56 11.10 3.59
C ALA A 148 23.54 10.97 4.76
N LEU A 149 23.63 12.01 5.61
CA LEU A 149 24.57 12.08 6.73
C LEU A 149 24.34 10.96 7.77
N GLN A 150 23.08 10.60 8.04
CA GLN A 150 22.74 9.51 8.95
C GLN A 150 23.20 8.13 8.42
N ALA A 151 23.06 7.90 7.11
CA ALA A 151 23.53 6.67 6.48
C ALA A 151 25.06 6.60 6.45
N ARG A 152 25.76 7.74 6.33
CA ARG A 152 27.23 7.81 6.45
C ARG A 152 27.68 7.44 7.86
N ALA A 153 27.04 7.99 8.89
CA ALA A 153 27.37 7.69 10.28
C ALA A 153 27.21 6.19 10.61
N LEU A 154 26.11 5.58 10.17
CA LEU A 154 25.87 4.15 10.35
C LEU A 154 26.93 3.30 9.62
N GLY A 155 27.22 3.63 8.35
CA GLY A 155 28.22 2.89 7.57
C GLY A 155 29.63 3.01 8.14
N VAL A 156 30.03 4.20 8.61
CA VAL A 156 31.36 4.43 9.21
C VAL A 156 31.48 3.67 10.53
N ARG A 157 30.42 3.67 11.36
CA ARG A 157 30.39 2.87 12.60
C ARG A 157 30.51 1.37 12.31
N THR A 158 29.79 0.84 11.33
CA THR A 158 29.89 -0.59 11.00
C THR A 158 31.26 -0.94 10.43
N ALA A 159 31.88 -0.03 9.65
CA ALA A 159 33.23 -0.21 9.16
C ALA A 159 34.28 -0.23 10.29
N VAL A 160 34.14 0.66 11.29
CA VAL A 160 35.01 0.67 12.47
C VAL A 160 34.78 -0.57 13.35
N ALA A 161 33.54 -1.00 13.55
CA ALA A 161 33.20 -2.19 14.34
C ALA A 161 33.62 -3.51 13.69
N ALA A 162 33.78 -3.54 12.35
CA ALA A 162 34.31 -4.69 11.63
C ALA A 162 35.85 -4.81 11.70
N LEU A 163 36.54 -3.80 12.25
CA LEU A 163 37.99 -3.80 12.41
C LEU A 163 38.33 -4.19 13.86
N ASP A 164 39.03 -5.31 14.03
CA ASP A 164 39.48 -5.82 15.34
C ASP A 164 40.71 -5.05 15.88
N GLY A 165 40.71 -3.71 15.79
CA GLY A 165 41.79 -2.86 16.28
C GLY A 165 41.70 -1.38 15.87
N PRO A 166 42.56 -0.52 16.43
CA PRO A 166 42.58 0.92 16.11
C PRO A 166 42.99 1.14 14.66
N ALA A 167 42.09 1.78 13.89
CA ALA A 167 42.25 1.99 12.45
C ALA A 167 42.36 3.47 12.11
N ASP A 168 43.16 3.79 11.10
CA ASP A 168 43.25 5.16 10.56
C ASP A 168 42.09 5.44 9.59
N VAL A 169 41.85 6.74 9.34
CA VAL A 169 40.79 7.21 8.43
C VAL A 169 40.91 6.57 7.04
N ALA A 170 42.15 6.34 6.57
CA ALA A 170 42.42 5.73 5.29
C ALA A 170 42.00 4.25 5.23
N THR A 171 42.18 3.50 6.32
CA THR A 171 41.74 2.09 6.45
C THR A 171 40.24 1.99 6.57
N ILE A 172 39.59 2.85 7.36
CA ILE A 172 38.12 2.88 7.49
C ILE A 172 37.47 3.21 6.14
N ALA A 173 38.07 4.12 5.36
CA ALA A 173 37.61 4.43 4.01
C ALA A 173 37.75 3.24 3.02
N GLN A 174 38.45 2.14 3.36
CA GLN A 174 38.58 0.95 2.49
C GLN A 174 37.29 0.16 2.42
N ALA A 175 36.46 0.23 3.46
CA ALA A 175 35.17 -0.46 3.51
C ALA A 175 34.14 0.06 2.49
N PHE A 176 34.42 1.19 1.83
CA PHE A 176 33.46 1.86 0.95
C PHE A 176 33.93 1.96 -0.51
N ALA A 177 33.06 1.59 -1.45
CA ALA A 177 33.32 1.60 -2.89
C ALA A 177 33.50 3.03 -3.44
N GLY A 178 34.47 3.23 -4.33
CA GLY A 178 34.71 4.51 -5.03
C GLY A 178 36.14 5.07 -4.89
N LYS A 179 36.42 6.17 -5.61
CA LYS A 179 37.74 6.84 -5.58
C LYS A 179 38.00 7.44 -4.19
N ARG A 180 39.21 7.24 -3.67
CA ARG A 180 39.71 7.75 -2.38
C ARG A 180 40.16 9.20 -2.53
N THR A 181 39.24 10.10 -2.85
CA THR A 181 39.55 11.53 -2.99
C THR A 181 39.76 12.16 -1.62
N GLN A 182 40.59 13.21 -1.55
CA GLN A 182 40.81 14.00 -0.32
C GLN A 182 39.49 14.47 0.32
N LYS A 183 38.52 14.86 -0.52
CA LYS A 183 37.16 15.22 -0.08
C LYS A 183 36.46 14.09 0.70
N ARG A 184 36.63 12.84 0.26
CA ARG A 184 36.00 11.67 0.91
C ARG A 184 36.65 11.37 2.26
N LEU A 185 37.98 11.51 2.36
CA LEU A 185 38.68 11.35 3.63
C LEU A 185 38.24 12.41 4.64
N ALA A 186 38.11 13.67 4.21
CA ALA A 186 37.56 14.74 5.05
C ALA A 186 36.11 14.47 5.49
N GLU A 187 35.25 13.95 4.60
CA GLU A 187 33.87 13.57 4.97
C GLU A 187 33.83 12.38 5.95
N VAL A 188 34.77 11.43 5.87
CA VAL A 188 34.89 10.32 6.83
C VAL A 188 35.38 10.83 8.18
N GLU A 189 36.37 11.72 8.17
CA GLU A 189 36.95 12.34 9.37
C GLU A 189 35.90 13.17 10.14
N GLU A 190 35.13 14.02 9.46
CA GLU A 190 34.04 14.80 10.07
C GLU A 190 32.98 13.88 10.73
N VAL A 191 32.67 12.75 10.10
CA VAL A 191 31.73 11.76 10.64
C VAL A 191 32.34 10.99 11.82
N LEU A 192 33.65 10.72 11.81
CA LEU A 192 34.34 10.07 12.92
C LEU A 192 34.43 10.98 14.14
N GLU A 193 34.75 12.27 13.96
CA GLU A 193 34.73 13.27 15.04
C GLU A 193 33.35 13.38 15.68
N MET A 194 32.29 13.40 14.86
CA MET A 194 30.92 13.36 15.34
C MET A 194 30.64 12.08 16.14
N LEU A 195 31.06 10.91 15.65
CA LEU A 195 30.83 9.63 16.34
C LEU A 195 31.63 9.51 17.65
N VAL A 196 32.82 10.11 17.72
CA VAL A 196 33.61 10.24 18.96
C VAL A 196 32.89 11.14 19.96
N ALA A 197 32.34 12.27 19.52
CA ALA A 197 31.56 13.16 20.39
C ALA A 197 30.29 12.49 20.94
N LEU A 198 29.69 11.56 20.18
CA LEU A 198 28.55 10.73 20.61
C LEU A 198 28.97 9.49 21.44
N GLY A 199 30.27 9.26 21.66
CA GLY A 199 30.79 8.11 22.42
C GLY A 199 30.58 6.75 21.74
N GLN A 200 30.32 6.75 20.43
CA GLN A 200 30.08 5.52 19.65
C GLN A 200 31.37 4.93 19.06
N VAL A 201 32.44 5.74 19.04
CA VAL A 201 33.78 5.41 18.56
C VAL A 201 34.76 6.02 19.55
N GLN A 202 35.81 5.30 19.91
CA GLN A 202 36.88 5.82 20.77
C GLN A 202 38.03 6.35 19.92
N ASP A 203 38.51 7.54 20.24
CA ASP A 203 39.78 8.04 19.73
C ASP A 203 40.92 7.38 20.52
N ALA A 204 41.69 6.54 19.84
CA ALA A 204 42.81 5.81 20.42
C ALA A 204 44.11 6.63 20.42
N GLY A 205 44.07 7.90 19.96
CA GLY A 205 45.24 8.76 19.79
C GLY A 205 45.94 8.56 18.44
N ASP A 206 46.72 9.56 18.03
CA ASP A 206 47.47 9.60 16.76
C ASP A 206 46.61 9.48 15.48
N GLY A 207 45.35 9.93 15.53
CA GLY A 207 44.42 9.88 14.39
C GLY A 207 43.87 8.48 14.08
N ARG A 208 43.81 7.62 15.11
CA ARG A 208 43.26 6.26 15.02
C ARG A 208 41.97 6.13 15.81
N TYR A 209 41.01 5.42 15.23
CA TYR A 209 39.68 5.23 15.78
C TYR A 209 39.42 3.75 16.00
N ALA A 210 38.84 3.42 17.15
CA ALA A 210 38.44 2.07 17.52
C ALA A 210 36.95 2.03 17.87
N ALA A 211 36.32 0.86 17.78
CA ALA A 211 34.96 0.67 18.26
C ALA A 211 34.89 1.00 19.75
N GLY A 212 33.87 1.79 20.14
CA GLY A 212 33.70 2.28 21.51
C GLY A 212 33.03 1.29 22.46
#